data_AF-A0A367IW79-F1
#
_entry.id   AF-A0A367IW79-F1
#
_cell.length_a   1.000
_cell.length_b   1.000
_cell.length_c   1.000
_cell.angle_alpha   90.00
_cell.angle_beta   90.00
_cell.angle_gamma   90.00
#
_symmetry.space_group_name_H-M   'P 1'
#
loop_
_entity.id
_entity.type
_entity.pdbx_description
1 polymer ?
#
loop_
_entity_poly.entity_id
_entity_poly.type
_entity_poly.pdbx_seq_one_letter_code
_entity_poly.pdbx_strand_id
1 'polypeptide(L)'
;MDKWDQEKLEQVVQSKSGKQPPTDIVCKFFLEAIESNKYGWFWECPNGGVTCKYRHALPPGFVLKSKQNKEEEKEEISIEDFLEIERHKLGPNQTPVTLESFKEWKKNRVDRKEADESAARKQKETRIKAGRSQGMSGRDLFDFNPALAQAYEDEEDAFDISTFDREEAEKERDRLYNEKFLTEKTGELSLQAAEQ
;
A
#
# COMPACT_ATOMS: atom_id res chain seq x y z
N MET A 1 -9.84 -6.90 34.12
CA MET A 1 -9.03 -8.09 33.73
C MET A 1 -7.56 -7.89 34.10
N ASP A 2 -7.21 -6.76 34.73
CA ASP A 2 -5.88 -6.17 34.83
C ASP A 2 -5.08 -6.58 36.09
N LYS A 3 -5.43 -7.72 36.70
CA LYS A 3 -4.77 -8.28 37.89
C LYS A 3 -4.43 -9.77 37.73
N TRP A 4 -4.30 -10.23 36.49
CA TRP A 4 -3.86 -11.60 36.23
C TRP A 4 -2.40 -11.56 35.80
N ASP A 5 -1.54 -12.12 36.63
CA ASP A 5 -0.13 -12.30 36.30
C ASP A 5 0.00 -13.27 35.11
N GLN A 6 1.04 -13.10 34.30
CA GLN A 6 1.29 -13.88 33.08
C GLN A 6 1.20 -15.39 33.31
N GLU A 7 1.71 -15.88 34.45
CA GLU A 7 1.63 -17.29 34.85
C GLU A 7 0.18 -17.77 35.05
N LYS A 8 -0.69 -16.91 35.59
CA LYS A 8 -2.09 -17.21 35.83
C LYS A 8 -2.90 -17.22 34.54
N LEU A 9 -2.54 -16.35 33.60
CA LEU A 9 -3.07 -16.38 32.23
C LEU A 9 -2.65 -17.66 31.51
N GLU A 10 -1.39 -18.05 31.60
CA GLU A 10 -0.88 -19.30 31.02
C GLU A 10 -1.56 -20.54 31.60
N GLN A 11 -1.81 -20.59 32.91
CA GLN A 11 -2.56 -21.69 33.54
C GLN A 11 -4.03 -21.77 33.07
N VAL A 12 -4.70 -20.62 32.89
CA VAL A 12 -6.08 -20.58 32.39
C VAL A 12 -6.14 -20.93 30.89
N VAL A 13 -5.13 -20.58 30.11
CA VAL A 13 -5.02 -20.95 28.70
C VAL A 13 -4.70 -22.45 28.56
N GLN A 14 -3.77 -22.98 29.36
CA GLN A 14 -3.45 -24.42 29.38
C GLN A 14 -4.62 -25.29 29.85
N SER A 15 -5.47 -24.79 30.77
CA SER A 15 -6.67 -25.52 31.20
C SER A 15 -7.82 -25.46 30.18
N LYS A 16 -7.82 -24.48 29.26
CA LYS A 16 -8.80 -24.36 28.17
C LYS A 16 -8.35 -25.00 26.86
N SER A 17 -7.05 -25.05 26.59
CA SER A 17 -6.50 -25.76 25.44
C SER A 17 -6.57 -27.27 25.68
N GLY A 18 -7.20 -27.99 24.76
CA GLY A 18 -7.23 -29.45 24.78
C GLY A 18 -5.83 -30.07 24.82
N LYS A 19 -5.75 -31.32 25.28
CA LYS A 19 -4.52 -32.13 25.45
C LYS A 19 -3.57 -31.91 24.27
N GLN A 20 -2.44 -31.25 24.51
CA GLN A 20 -1.40 -31.10 23.50
C GLN A 20 -0.72 -32.45 23.28
N PRO A 21 -0.38 -32.79 22.03
CA PRO A 21 0.31 -34.04 21.76
C PRO A 21 1.73 -34.03 22.33
N PRO A 22 2.29 -35.22 22.64
CA PRO A 22 3.55 -35.35 23.39
C PRO A 22 4.81 -35.06 22.57
N THR A 23 4.69 -34.67 21.29
CA THR A 23 5.86 -34.43 20.42
C THR A 23 6.03 -32.95 20.11
N ASP A 24 7.29 -32.49 20.14
CA ASP A 24 7.67 -31.12 19.80
C ASP A 24 7.74 -30.85 18.28
N ILE A 25 7.50 -31.89 17.46
CA ILE A 25 7.50 -31.79 16.01
C ILE A 25 6.16 -31.21 15.55
N VAL A 26 6.22 -30.15 14.75
CA VAL A 26 5.05 -29.50 14.15
C VAL A 26 4.45 -30.39 13.05
N CYS A 27 3.13 -30.52 13.04
CA CYS A 27 2.42 -31.31 12.04
C CYS A 27 2.60 -30.73 10.63
N LYS A 28 2.97 -31.55 9.64
CA LYS A 28 3.11 -31.12 8.23
C LYS A 28 1.83 -30.52 7.66
N PHE A 29 0.68 -31.15 7.95
CA PHE A 29 -0.63 -30.68 7.47
C PHE A 29 -1.05 -29.36 8.12
N PHE A 30 -0.53 -29.06 9.31
CA PHE A 30 -0.76 -27.78 9.96
C PHE A 30 0.02 -26.66 9.27
N LEU A 31 1.28 -26.90 8.89
CA LEU A 31 2.06 -25.95 8.10
C LEU A 31 1.37 -25.65 6.75
N GLU A 32 0.86 -26.67 6.07
CA GLU A 32 0.13 -26.51 4.81
C GLU A 32 -1.19 -25.75 4.99
N ALA A 33 -1.93 -26.00 6.08
CA ALA A 33 -3.16 -25.28 6.40
C ALA A 33 -2.92 -23.81 6.72
N ILE A 34 -1.81 -23.49 7.39
CA ILE A 34 -1.37 -22.12 7.65
C ILE A 34 -0.97 -21.42 6.35
N GLU A 35 -0.16 -22.06 5.51
CA GLU A 35 0.25 -21.51 4.22
C GLU A 35 -0.90 -21.32 3.21
N SER A 36 -2.01 -22.01 3.42
CA SER A 36 -3.24 -21.89 2.63
C SER A 36 -4.33 -21.06 3.31
N ASN A 37 -4.05 -20.45 4.47
CA ASN A 37 -5.02 -19.69 5.28
C ASN A 37 -6.32 -20.48 5.61
N LYS A 38 -6.24 -21.81 5.67
CA LYS A 38 -7.36 -22.70 6.00
C LYS A 38 -7.36 -23.14 7.46
N TYR A 39 -6.42 -22.64 8.26
CA TYR A 39 -6.37 -22.90 9.70
C TYR A 39 -7.45 -22.08 10.43
N GLY A 40 -8.07 -22.65 11.47
CA GLY A 40 -9.12 -21.97 12.22
C GLY A 40 -9.86 -22.89 13.18
N TRP A 41 -10.91 -22.37 13.82
CA TRP A 41 -11.70 -23.10 14.83
C TRP A 41 -12.34 -24.39 14.30
N PHE A 42 -12.63 -24.48 13.00
CA PHE A 42 -13.20 -25.67 12.35
C PHE A 42 -12.14 -26.53 11.63
N TRP A 43 -10.85 -26.21 11.76
CA TRP A 43 -9.81 -26.96 11.09
C TRP A 43 -9.41 -28.19 11.93
N GLU A 44 -9.65 -29.37 11.37
CA GLU A 44 -9.20 -30.64 11.93
C GLU A 44 -8.05 -31.20 11.10
N CYS A 45 -7.01 -31.70 11.78
CA CYS A 45 -5.88 -32.30 11.09
C CYS A 45 -6.31 -33.59 10.35
N PRO A 46 -5.97 -33.76 9.07
CA PRO A 46 -6.27 -35.00 8.34
C PRO A 46 -5.46 -36.21 8.87
N ASN A 47 -4.42 -35.98 9.66
CA ASN A 47 -3.61 -37.01 10.32
C ASN A 47 -4.08 -37.28 11.76
N GLY A 48 -5.39 -37.51 11.92
CA GLY A 48 -6.00 -37.94 13.19
C GLY A 48 -6.71 -36.84 14.01
N GLY A 49 -7.00 -35.67 13.44
CA GLY A 49 -7.79 -34.62 14.09
C GLY A 49 -7.24 -34.22 15.45
N VAL A 50 -8.03 -34.45 16.50
CA VAL A 50 -7.69 -34.18 17.91
C VAL A 50 -6.66 -35.16 18.48
N THR A 51 -6.45 -36.33 17.86
CA THR A 51 -5.49 -37.35 18.30
C THR A 51 -4.18 -37.35 17.49
N CYS A 52 -3.94 -36.30 16.69
CA CYS A 52 -2.70 -36.21 15.93
C CYS A 52 -1.48 -36.30 16.87
N LYS A 53 -0.49 -37.11 16.47
CA LYS A 53 0.76 -37.29 17.23
C LYS A 53 1.62 -36.02 17.27
N TYR A 54 1.43 -35.10 16.33
CA TYR A 54 2.28 -33.93 16.08
C TYR A 54 1.60 -32.63 16.50
N ARG A 55 2.40 -31.62 16.90
CA ARG A 55 1.91 -30.35 17.46
C ARG A 55 1.20 -29.49 16.40
N HIS A 56 0.03 -28.97 16.74
CA HIS A 56 -0.76 -28.03 15.93
C HIS A 56 -0.60 -26.58 16.40
N ALA A 57 0.62 -26.20 16.74
CA ALA A 57 0.97 -24.85 17.12
C ALA A 57 2.38 -24.55 16.61
N LEU A 58 2.59 -23.33 16.12
CA LEU A 58 3.92 -22.88 15.73
C LEU A 58 4.79 -22.76 16.99
N PRO A 59 6.09 -23.10 16.89
CA PRO A 59 7.03 -22.85 17.97
C PRO A 59 7.04 -21.35 18.36
N PRO A 60 7.28 -21.03 19.64
CA PRO A 60 7.39 -19.63 20.06
C PRO A 60 8.50 -18.94 19.27
N GLY A 61 8.21 -17.77 18.71
CA GLY A 61 9.16 -16.97 17.90
C GLY A 61 9.14 -17.24 16.38
N PHE A 62 8.34 -18.17 15.88
CA PHE A 62 8.21 -18.38 14.43
C PHE A 62 7.27 -17.34 13.79
N VAL A 63 7.82 -16.50 12.91
CA VAL A 63 7.07 -15.51 12.12
C VAL A 63 6.77 -16.09 10.74
N LEU A 64 5.48 -16.27 10.42
CA LEU A 64 5.06 -16.71 9.09
C LEU A 64 5.27 -15.58 8.08
N LYS A 65 6.18 -15.78 7.11
CA LYS A 65 6.27 -14.89 5.95
C LYS A 65 5.06 -15.14 5.06
N SER A 66 4.12 -14.18 5.01
CA SER A 66 2.96 -14.29 4.13
C SER A 66 3.42 -14.38 2.67
N LYS A 67 2.69 -15.14 1.83
CA LYS A 67 3.00 -15.25 0.40
C LYS A 67 3.00 -13.88 -0.29
N GLN A 68 2.17 -12.94 0.19
CA GLN A 68 2.16 -11.55 -0.31
C GLN A 68 3.51 -10.85 -0.14
N ASN A 69 4.18 -11.04 1.00
CA ASN A 69 5.47 -10.39 1.24
C ASN A 69 6.60 -10.92 0.34
N LYS A 70 6.44 -12.12 -0.24
CA LYS A 70 7.43 -12.72 -1.15
C LYS A 70 7.23 -12.30 -2.61
N GLU A 71 6.03 -11.83 -2.96
CA GLU A 71 5.69 -11.37 -4.32
C GLU A 71 5.82 -9.85 -4.47
N GLU A 72 5.79 -9.12 -3.34
CA GLU A 72 6.13 -7.69 -3.24
C GLU A 72 7.64 -7.44 -3.16
N GLU A 73 8.44 -8.46 -2.82
CA GLU A 73 9.91 -8.44 -2.95
C GLU A 73 10.34 -8.62 -4.42
N LYS A 74 9.63 -7.98 -5.35
CA LYS A 74 10.15 -7.73 -6.69
C LYS A 74 11.34 -6.82 -6.49
N GLU A 75 12.53 -7.42 -6.55
CA GLU A 75 13.84 -6.79 -6.56
C GLU A 75 13.73 -5.36 -7.09
N GLU A 76 13.71 -4.40 -6.17
CA GLU A 76 13.75 -2.98 -6.51
C GLU A 76 15.14 -2.75 -7.09
N ILE A 77 15.26 -2.99 -8.40
CA ILE A 77 16.47 -2.76 -9.14
C ILE A 77 16.80 -1.28 -8.95
N SER A 78 18.00 -1.00 -8.46
CA SER A 78 18.42 0.37 -8.24
C SER A 78 18.34 1.14 -9.56
N ILE A 79 18.09 2.45 -9.48
CA ILE A 79 17.98 3.30 -10.67
C ILE A 79 19.27 3.18 -11.51
N GLU A 80 20.42 3.03 -10.87
CA GLU A 80 21.73 2.81 -11.49
C GLU A 80 21.78 1.52 -12.30
N ASP A 81 21.37 0.40 -11.71
CA ASP A 81 21.36 -0.91 -12.37
C ASP A 81 20.39 -0.92 -13.56
N PHE A 82 19.23 -0.29 -13.41
CA PHE A 82 18.29 -0.10 -14.51
C PHE A 82 18.90 0.72 -15.65
N LEU A 83 19.59 1.83 -15.33
CA LEU A 83 20.24 2.68 -16.32
C LEU A 83 21.38 1.95 -17.04
N GLU A 84 22.15 1.12 -16.34
CA GLU A 84 23.22 0.32 -16.94
C GLU A 84 22.68 -0.74 -17.91
N ILE A 85 21.62 -1.44 -17.50
CA ILE A 85 20.92 -2.40 -18.37
C ILE A 85 20.39 -1.71 -19.63
N GLU A 86 19.71 -0.58 -19.50
CA GLU A 86 19.16 0.16 -20.64
C GLU A 86 20.28 0.71 -21.53
N ARG A 87 21.39 1.21 -20.97
CA ARG A 87 22.56 1.65 -21.74
C ARG A 87 23.18 0.53 -22.55
N HIS A 88 23.23 -0.69 -22.00
CA HIS A 88 23.71 -1.86 -22.73
C HIS A 88 22.76 -2.34 -23.82
N LYS A 89 21.44 -2.11 -23.66
CA LYS A 89 20.43 -2.41 -24.70
C LYS A 89 20.45 -1.40 -25.85
N LEU A 90 20.90 -0.17 -25.62
CA LEU A 90 21.06 0.84 -26.66
C LEU A 90 22.13 0.36 -27.68
N GLY A 91 21.70 0.12 -28.92
CA GLY A 91 22.58 -0.31 -30.00
C GLY A 91 23.56 0.78 -30.48
N PRO A 92 24.45 0.45 -31.43
CA PRO A 92 25.50 1.36 -31.92
C PRO A 92 24.99 2.54 -32.75
N ASN A 93 23.73 2.50 -33.23
CA ASN A 93 23.12 3.57 -34.01
C ASN A 93 22.37 4.54 -33.09
N GLN A 94 23.07 5.57 -32.59
CA GLN A 94 22.49 6.61 -31.76
C GLN A 94 22.41 7.94 -32.53
N THR A 95 21.31 8.66 -32.37
CA THR A 95 21.16 10.00 -32.96
C THR A 95 21.95 11.00 -32.12
N PRO A 96 22.94 11.72 -32.68
CA PRO A 96 23.64 12.74 -31.93
C PRO A 96 22.66 13.85 -31.51
N VAL A 97 22.81 14.31 -30.27
CA VAL A 97 22.01 15.40 -29.72
C VAL A 97 22.54 16.72 -30.29
N THR A 98 22.03 17.11 -31.45
CA THR A 98 22.26 18.40 -32.07
C THR A 98 21.07 19.31 -31.80
N LEU A 99 21.21 20.61 -32.05
CA LEU A 99 20.13 21.57 -31.81
C LEU A 99 18.91 21.29 -32.69
N GLU A 100 19.11 20.77 -33.90
CA GLU A 100 18.03 20.39 -34.82
C GLU A 100 17.29 19.14 -34.31
N SER A 101 18.02 18.06 -33.97
CA SER A 101 17.40 16.83 -33.46
C SER A 101 16.72 17.04 -32.11
N PHE A 102 17.27 17.90 -31.25
CA PHE A 102 16.64 18.25 -29.98
C PHE A 102 15.33 19.05 -30.17
N LYS A 103 15.29 19.98 -31.13
CA LYS A 103 14.07 20.74 -31.44
C LYS A 103 12.96 19.83 -31.96
N GLU A 104 13.28 18.92 -32.88
CA GLU A 104 12.33 17.93 -33.39
C GLU A 104 11.84 17.00 -32.28
N TRP A 105 12.75 16.49 -31.44
CA TRP A 105 12.38 15.68 -30.27
C TRP A 105 11.48 16.44 -29.30
N LYS A 106 11.81 17.70 -28.99
CA LYS A 106 11.02 18.54 -28.07
C LYS A 106 9.63 18.78 -28.63
N LYS A 107 9.53 19.07 -29.93
CA LYS A 107 8.24 19.21 -30.62
C LYS A 107 7.43 17.91 -30.52
N ASN A 108 8.00 16.78 -30.92
CA ASN A 108 7.33 15.47 -30.83
C ASN A 108 6.90 15.12 -29.39
N ARG A 109 7.70 15.48 -28.39
CA ARG A 109 7.36 15.24 -26.97
C ARG A 109 6.19 16.09 -26.51
N VAL A 110 6.15 17.36 -26.91
CA VAL A 110 5.02 18.26 -26.61
C VAL A 110 3.77 17.79 -27.34
N ASP A 111 3.88 17.50 -28.64
CA ASP A 111 2.76 17.01 -29.46
C ASP A 111 2.20 15.68 -28.89
N ARG A 112 3.06 14.76 -28.45
CA ARG A 112 2.64 13.52 -27.77
C ARG A 112 1.92 13.81 -26.46
N LYS A 113 2.45 14.72 -25.64
CA LYS A 113 1.83 15.09 -24.37
C LYS A 113 0.44 15.70 -24.59
N GLU A 114 0.30 16.59 -25.57
CA GLU A 114 -0.99 17.21 -25.91
C GLU A 114 -1.97 16.18 -26.49
N ALA A 115 -1.49 15.25 -27.32
CA ALA A 115 -2.30 14.14 -27.83
C ALA A 115 -2.82 13.25 -26.68
N ASP A 116 -1.95 12.86 -25.74
CA ASP A 116 -2.31 12.06 -24.57
C ASP A 116 -3.29 12.80 -23.66
N GLU A 117 -3.07 14.10 -23.41
CA GLU A 117 -3.95 14.94 -22.61
C GLU A 117 -5.32 15.14 -23.29
N SER A 118 -5.35 15.38 -24.60
CA SER A 118 -6.60 15.51 -25.35
C SER A 118 -7.39 14.19 -25.40
N ALA A 119 -6.69 13.05 -25.51
CA ALA A 119 -7.30 11.73 -25.43
C ALA A 119 -7.86 11.45 -24.04
N ALA A 120 -7.11 11.75 -22.99
CA ALA A 120 -7.58 11.66 -21.61
C ALA A 120 -8.79 12.58 -21.36
N ARG A 121 -8.76 13.81 -21.89
CA ARG A 121 -9.87 14.77 -21.80
C ARG A 121 -11.14 14.23 -22.46
N LYS A 122 -11.03 13.67 -23.67
CA LYS A 122 -12.17 13.03 -24.38
C LYS A 122 -12.69 11.79 -23.63
N GLN A 123 -11.82 11.00 -23.02
CA GLN A 123 -12.24 9.86 -22.19
C GLN A 123 -13.00 10.33 -20.94
N LYS A 124 -12.53 11.39 -20.28
CA LYS A 124 -13.25 12.01 -19.15
C LYS A 124 -14.61 12.56 -19.58
N GLU A 125 -14.67 13.26 -20.71
CA GLU A 125 -15.93 13.81 -21.26
C GLU A 125 -16.96 12.71 -21.57
N THR A 126 -16.54 11.62 -22.22
CA THR A 126 -17.44 10.48 -22.50
C THR A 126 -17.92 9.80 -21.21
N ARG A 127 -17.06 9.71 -20.19
CA ARG A 127 -17.41 9.17 -18.87
C ARG A 127 -18.43 10.03 -18.13
N ILE A 128 -18.27 11.37 -18.18
CA ILE A 128 -19.25 12.34 -17.64
C ILE A 128 -20.59 12.21 -18.38
N LYS A 129 -20.57 12.17 -19.72
CA LYS A 129 -21.78 12.04 -20.53
C LYS A 129 -22.52 10.73 -20.26
N ALA A 130 -21.80 9.66 -19.89
CA ALA A 130 -22.36 8.39 -19.44
C ALA A 130 -22.85 8.41 -17.98
N GLY A 131 -22.85 9.56 -17.30
CA GLY A 131 -23.34 9.73 -15.93
C GLY A 131 -22.41 9.16 -14.85
N ARG A 132 -21.15 8.80 -15.19
CA ARG A 132 -20.20 8.21 -14.25
C ARG A 132 -19.22 9.27 -13.74
N SER A 133 -19.58 9.94 -12.64
CA SER A 133 -18.76 10.99 -12.00
C SER A 133 -17.66 10.47 -11.06
N GLN A 134 -17.71 9.19 -10.66
CA GLN A 134 -16.79 8.62 -9.66
C GLN A 134 -15.33 8.61 -10.16
N GLY A 135 -14.42 9.23 -9.40
CA GLY A 135 -12.98 9.23 -9.68
C GLY A 135 -12.47 10.38 -10.56
N MET A 136 -13.30 11.41 -10.80
CA MET A 136 -12.84 12.67 -11.39
C MET A 136 -12.46 13.68 -10.32
N SER A 137 -11.52 14.58 -10.65
CA SER A 137 -11.19 15.70 -9.78
C SER A 137 -12.40 16.64 -9.66
N GLY A 138 -12.55 17.32 -8.52
CA GLY A 138 -13.58 18.35 -8.35
C GLY A 138 -13.53 19.40 -9.47
N ARG A 139 -12.33 19.80 -9.89
CA ARG A 139 -12.13 20.72 -11.03
C ARG A 139 -12.64 20.15 -12.34
N ASP A 140 -12.40 18.86 -12.61
CA ASP A 140 -12.87 18.19 -13.82
C ASP A 140 -14.42 18.21 -13.89
N LEU A 141 -15.11 18.04 -12.75
CA LEU A 141 -16.58 18.03 -12.72
C LEU A 141 -17.18 19.36 -13.19
N PHE A 142 -16.60 20.48 -12.78
CA PHE A 142 -17.06 21.81 -13.19
C PHE A 142 -16.63 22.16 -14.62
N ASP A 143 -15.43 21.74 -15.05
CA ASP A 143 -14.95 21.99 -16.42
C ASP A 143 -15.79 21.28 -17.48
N PHE A 144 -16.36 20.10 -17.19
CA PHE A 144 -17.18 19.32 -18.12
C PHE A 144 -18.70 19.46 -17.93
N ASN A 145 -19.15 19.97 -16.79
CA ASN A 145 -20.56 20.20 -16.52
C ASN A 145 -20.76 21.53 -15.76
N PRO A 146 -20.72 22.68 -16.47
CA PRO A 146 -20.84 24.00 -15.86
C PRO A 146 -22.20 24.24 -15.20
N ALA A 147 -23.24 23.46 -15.54
CA ALA A 147 -24.55 23.54 -14.89
C ALA A 147 -24.52 23.07 -13.43
N LEU A 148 -23.54 22.24 -13.03
CA LEU A 148 -23.33 21.92 -11.62
C LEU A 148 -22.99 23.15 -10.78
N ALA A 149 -22.32 24.16 -11.33
CA ALA A 149 -22.02 25.38 -10.60
C ALA A 149 -23.27 26.26 -10.37
N GLN A 150 -24.28 26.15 -11.25
CA GLN A 150 -25.51 26.95 -11.18
C GLN A 150 -26.60 26.29 -10.33
N ALA A 151 -26.53 24.97 -10.13
CA ALA A 151 -27.53 24.22 -9.35
C ALA A 151 -27.42 24.44 -7.83
N TYR A 152 -26.40 25.18 -7.35
CA TYR A 152 -26.17 25.51 -5.94
C TYR A 152 -26.31 27.02 -5.67
N GLU A 153 -27.27 27.69 -6.30
CA GLU A 153 -27.67 29.07 -5.97
C GLU A 153 -28.57 29.17 -4.72
N ASP A 154 -28.74 28.09 -3.95
CA ASP A 154 -29.34 28.15 -2.62
C ASP A 154 -28.24 28.56 -1.60
N GLU A 155 -28.16 29.86 -1.31
CA GLU A 155 -27.16 30.52 -0.44
C GLU A 155 -27.08 30.01 1.01
N GLU A 156 -27.96 29.11 1.46
CA GLU A 156 -28.03 28.69 2.87
C GLU A 156 -26.90 27.73 3.31
N ASP A 157 -26.29 26.97 2.39
CA ASP A 157 -25.23 25.98 2.70
C ASP A 157 -23.87 26.30 2.03
N ALA A 158 -23.69 27.53 1.52
CA ALA A 158 -22.43 27.94 0.91
C ALA A 158 -21.30 28.03 1.96
N PHE A 159 -20.28 27.18 1.83
CA PHE A 159 -19.10 27.20 2.70
C PHE A 159 -18.34 28.53 2.54
N ASP A 160 -18.33 29.35 3.57
CA ASP A 160 -17.65 30.65 3.58
C ASP A 160 -16.12 30.48 3.54
N ILE A 161 -15.54 30.64 2.36
CA ILE A 161 -14.09 30.58 2.13
C ILE A 161 -13.32 31.61 2.97
N SER A 162 -13.94 32.70 3.42
CA SER A 162 -13.28 33.70 4.29
C SER A 162 -12.99 33.18 5.69
N THR A 163 -13.68 32.11 6.13
CA THR A 163 -13.39 31.41 7.39
C THR A 163 -12.18 30.48 7.27
N PHE A 164 -11.75 30.15 6.05
CA PHE A 164 -10.60 29.28 5.82
C PHE A 164 -9.31 30.11 5.80
N ASP A 165 -8.65 30.22 6.95
CA ASP A 165 -7.33 30.85 7.02
C ASP A 165 -6.29 29.95 6.35
N ARG A 166 -5.95 30.29 5.10
CA ARG A 166 -4.97 29.55 4.29
C ARG A 166 -3.61 29.45 4.97
N GLU A 167 -3.21 30.46 5.76
CA GLU A 167 -1.94 30.40 6.48
C GLU A 167 -1.98 29.38 7.62
N GLU A 168 -3.10 29.26 8.32
CA GLU A 168 -3.26 28.29 9.40
C GLU A 168 -3.29 26.86 8.84
N ALA A 169 -3.98 26.64 7.72
CA ALA A 169 -3.98 25.35 7.02
C ALA A 169 -2.59 24.95 6.48
N GLU A 170 -1.77 25.92 6.06
CA GLU A 170 -0.37 25.67 5.67
C GLU A 170 0.51 25.33 6.88
N LYS A 171 0.41 26.10 7.97
CA LYS A 171 1.13 25.83 9.22
C LYS A 171 0.81 24.46 9.81
N GLU A 172 -0.46 24.05 9.77
CA GLU A 172 -0.89 22.75 10.27
C GLU A 172 -0.38 21.61 9.39
N ARG A 173 -0.33 21.81 8.07
CA ARG A 173 0.26 20.85 7.12
C ARG A 173 1.75 20.65 7.39
N ASP A 174 2.48 21.75 7.62
CA ASP A 174 3.90 21.71 7.93
C ASP A 174 4.17 21.04 9.29
N ARG A 175 3.31 21.29 10.29
CA ARG A 175 3.35 20.59 11.59
C ARG A 175 3.18 19.09 11.44
N LEU A 176 2.13 18.66 10.73
CA LEU A 176 1.85 17.24 10.49
C LEU A 176 2.98 16.57 9.70
N TYR A 177 3.58 17.28 8.75
CA TYR A 177 4.74 16.79 8.01
C TYR A 177 5.95 16.62 8.92
N ASN A 178 6.25 17.60 9.78
CA ASN A 178 7.33 17.50 10.77
C ASN A 178 7.09 16.38 11.79
N GLU A 179 5.86 16.21 12.26
CA GLU A 179 5.50 15.13 13.19
C GLU A 179 5.69 13.75 12.56
N LYS A 180 5.27 13.58 11.31
CA LYS A 180 5.52 12.35 10.54
C LYS A 180 7.01 12.10 10.34
N PHE A 181 7.75 13.12 9.95
CA PHE A 181 9.20 13.03 9.78
C PHE A 181 9.90 12.63 11.08
N LEU A 182 9.48 13.20 12.22
CA LEU A 182 10.03 12.87 13.53
C LEU A 182 9.66 11.45 13.98
N THR A 183 8.42 11.00 13.75
CA THR A 183 8.01 9.63 14.08
C THR A 183 8.75 8.59 13.25
N GLU A 184 8.99 8.86 11.97
CA GLU A 184 9.78 8.02 11.09
C GLU A 184 11.25 7.93 11.56
N LYS A 185 11.88 9.09 11.83
CA LYS A 185 13.27 9.16 12.35
C LYS A 185 13.45 8.55 13.74
N THR A 186 12.47 8.72 14.63
CA THR A 186 12.54 8.18 16.00
C THR A 186 12.21 6.69 16.05
N GLY A 187 11.38 6.21 15.12
CA GLY A 187 11.19 4.78 14.86
C GLY A 187 12.48 4.10 14.39
N GLU A 188 13.26 4.75 13.52
CA GLU A 188 14.56 4.24 13.06
C GLU A 188 15.63 4.25 14.16
N LEU A 189 15.65 5.27 15.03
CA LEU A 189 16.59 5.34 16.16
C LEU A 189 16.35 4.25 17.22
N SER A 190 15.10 3.82 17.42
CA SER A 190 14.77 2.72 18.33
C SER A 190 15.31 1.36 17.85
N LEU A 191 15.53 1.18 16.54
CA LEU A 191 16.06 -0.06 15.97
C LEU A 191 17.59 -0.12 16.03
N GLN A 192 18.27 1.03 15.93
CA GLN A 192 19.74 1.08 15.99
C GLN A 192 20.32 0.98 17.41
N ALA A 193 19.54 1.25 18.46
CA ALA A 193 20.00 1.14 19.85
C ALA A 193 19.96 -0.30 20.43
N ALA A 194 19.43 -1.28 19.68
CA ALA A 194 19.32 -2.67 20.12
C ALA A 194 20.48 -3.57 19.66
N GLU A 195 21.47 -3.04 18.93
CA GLU A 195 22.63 -3.78 18.38
C GLU A 195 23.99 -3.37 18.99
N GLN A 196 24.03 -2.93 20.25
CA GLN A 196 25.29 -2.79 21.00
C GLN A 196 25.25 -3.51 22.35
#